data_AF-A0A392U5L8-F1
#
_entry.id   AF-A0A392U5L8-F1
#
_cell.length_a   1.000
_cell.length_b   1.000
_cell.length_c   1.000
_cell.angle_alpha   90.00
_cell.angle_beta   90.00
_cell.angle_gamma   90.00
#
_symmetry.space_group_name_H-M   'P 1'
#
loop_
_entity.id
_entity.type
_entity.pdbx_description
1 polymer ?
#
loop_
_entity_poly.entity_id
_entity_poly.type
_entity_poly.pdbx_seq_one_letter_code
_entity_poly.pdbx_strand_id
1 'polypeptide(L)' 'MLKLTNPFLEEVKECQERDKKLMEKLVPIGEGKEVDFGIDENGVV' A
#
# COMPACT_ATOMS: atom_id res chain seq x y z
N MET A 1 -12.21 -13.96 -15.06
CA MET A 1 -11.47 -13.65 -13.81
C MET A 1 -11.01 -14.96 -13.21
N LEU A 2 -9.71 -15.26 -13.23
CA LEU A 2 -9.20 -16.41 -12.49
C LEU A 2 -9.33 -16.07 -11.00
N LYS A 3 -10.22 -16.78 -10.31
CA LYS A 3 -10.25 -16.75 -8.85
C LYS A 3 -8.98 -17.42 -8.39
N LEU A 4 -8.14 -16.68 -7.67
CA LEU A 4 -6.92 -17.21 -7.08
C LEU A 4 -7.34 -18.07 -5.90
N THR A 5 -7.76 -19.32 -6.14
CA THR A 5 -8.19 -20.27 -5.11
C THR A 5 -7.05 -20.71 -4.18
N ASN A 6 -5.88 -20.09 -4.32
CA ASN A 6 -4.69 -20.36 -3.53
C ASN A 6 -4.49 -19.20 -2.53
N PRO A 7 -4.58 -19.46 -1.22
CA PRO A 7 -4.34 -18.47 -0.17
C PRO A 7 -3.05 -17.67 -0.35
N PHE A 8 -2.01 -18.29 -0.91
CA PHE A 8 -0.74 -17.61 -1.21
C PHE A 8 -0.90 -16.45 -2.19
N LEU A 9 -1.73 -16.62 -3.21
CA LEU A 9 -1.95 -15.60 -4.23
C LEU A 9 -2.87 -14.47 -3.72
N GLU A 10 -3.71 -14.77 -2.74
CA GLU A 10 -4.53 -13.79 -2.02
C GLU A 10 -3.64 -12.93 -1.12
N GLU A 11 -2.71 -13.54 -0.38
CA GLU A 11 -1.70 -12.85 0.42
C GLU A 11 -0.79 -11.96 -0.44
N VAL A 12 -0.33 -12.46 -1.61
CA VAL A 12 0.46 -11.66 -2.56
C VAL A 12 -0.34 -10.46 -3.07
N LYS A 13 -1.64 -10.61 -3.35
CA LYS A 13 -2.51 -9.51 -3.78
C LYS A 13 -2.67 -8.46 -2.68
N GLU A 14 -2.86 -8.86 -1.44
CA GLU A 14 -2.95 -7.93 -0.30
C GLU A 14 -1.64 -7.15 -0.09
N CYS A 15 -0.49 -7.83 -0.18
CA CYS A 15 0.81 -7.17 -0.08
C CYS A 15 1.02 -6.15 -1.21
N GLN A 16 0.68 -6.51 -2.45
CA GLN A 16 0.76 -5.60 -3.60
C GLN A 16 -0.14 -4.35 -3.43
N GLU A 17 -1.33 -4.50 -2.84
CA GLU A 17 -2.22 -3.36 -2.57
C GLU A 17 -1.64 -2.42 -1.51
N ARG A 18 -0.98 -2.95 -0.47
CA ARG A 18 -0.28 -2.15 0.55
C ARG A 18 0.92 -1.42 -0.05
N ASP A 19 1.75 -2.11 -0.84
CA ASP A 19 2.92 -1.51 -1.50
C ASP A 19 2.53 -0.41 -2.48
N LYS A 20 1.40 -0.57 -3.19
CA LYS A 20 0.90 0.46 -4.11
C LYS A 20 0.51 1.74 -3.36
N LYS A 21 -0.19 1.62 -2.24
CA LYS A 21 -0.53 2.77 -1.38
C LYS A 21 0.73 3.47 -0.86
N LEU A 22 1.76 2.70 -0.51
CA LEU A 22 3.04 3.25 -0.08
C LEU A 22 3.75 3.99 -1.22
N MET A 23 3.80 3.41 -2.43
CA MET A 23 4.39 4.07 -3.60
C MET A 23 3.66 5.37 -3.95
N GLU A 24 2.33 5.40 -3.90
CA GLU A 24 1.53 6.61 -4.15
C GLU A 24 1.84 7.75 -3.17
N LYS A 25 2.30 7.43 -1.94
CA LYS A 25 2.73 8.41 -0.93
C LYS A 25 4.20 8.81 -1.04
N LEU A 26 5.05 7.93 -1.55
CA LEU A 26 6.47 8.24 -1.81
C LEU A 26 6.66 9.22 -2.98
N VAL A 27 5.81 9.15 -4.01
CA VAL A 27 5.85 10.07 -5.17
C VAL A 27 5.78 11.55 -4.74
N PRO A 28 4.79 12.00 -3.93
CA PRO A 28 4.73 13.38 -3.49
C PRO A 28 5.89 13.82 -2.57
N ILE A 29 6.49 12.91 -1.79
CA ILE A 29 7.71 13.21 -1.00
C ILE A 29 8.87 13.61 -1.93
N GLY A 30 9.06 12.87 -3.03
CA GLY A 30 10.11 13.19 -4.02
C GLY A 30 9.89 14.52 -4.74
N GLU A 31 8.64 14.97 -4.84
CA GLU A 31 8.26 16.28 -5.40
C GLU A 31 8.32 17.42 -4.36
N GLY A 32 8.67 17.13 -3.10
CA GLY A 32 8.69 18.10 -2.01
C GLY A 32 7.31 18.57 -1.55
N LYS A 33 6.25 17.81 -1.88
CA LYS A 33 4.90 18.04 -1.35
C LYS A 33 4.82 17.42 0.05
N GLU A 34 4.41 18.22 1.01
CA GLU A 34 4.18 17.76 2.37
C GLU A 34 3.02 16.76 2.36
N VAL A 35 3.29 15.51 2.73
CA VAL A 35 2.28 14.44 2.84
C VAL A 35 2.03 14.25 4.33
N ASP A 36 0.84 14.61 4.79
CA ASP A 36 0.41 14.31 6.16
C ASP A 36 0.24 12.79 6.31
N PHE A 37 1.28 12.13 6.83
CA PHE A 37 1.15 10.76 7.32
C PHE A 37 0.33 10.79 8.62
N GLY A 38 -0.98 10.64 8.47
CA GLY A 38 -1.84 10.31 9.61
C GLY A 38 -1.41 8.95 10.16
N ILE A 39 -0.75 8.96 11.31
CA ILE A 39 -0.46 7.74 12.07
C ILE A 39 -1.81 7.27 12.65
N ASP A 40 -2.37 6.20 12.09
CA ASP A 40 -3.49 5.52 12.72
C ASP A 40 -2.99 4.56 13.81
N GLU A 41 -3.92 3.91 14.51
CA GLU A 41 -3.63 2.98 15.61
C GLU A 41 -2.76 1.78 15.17
N ASN A 42 -2.61 1.53 13.87
CA ASN A 42 -1.77 0.48 13.28
C ASN A 42 -0.43 1.01 12.72
N GLY A 43 -0.11 2.30 12.91
CA GLY A 43 1.25 2.82 12.87
C GLY A 43 1.66 3.56 11.61
N VAL A 44 1.11 3.28 10.43
CA VAL A 44 1.35 4.06 9.19
C VAL A 44 0.27 3.72 8.17
N VAL A 45 -0.44 4.73 7.63
CA VAL A 45 -1.21 4.60 6.37
C VAL A 45 -0.36 5.13 5.23
#